data_AF-A0A9D6W2C3-F1
#
_entry.id   AF-A0A9D6W2C3-F1
#
_cell.length_a   1.000
_cell.length_b   1.000
_cell.length_c   1.000
_cell.angle_alpha   90.00
_cell.angle_beta   90.00
_cell.angle_gamma   90.00
#
_symmetry.space_group_name_H-M   'P 1'
#
loop_
_entity.id
_entity.type
_entity.pdbx_description
1 polymer ?
#
loop_
_entity_poly.entity_id
_entity_poly.type
_entity_poly.pdbx_seq_one_letter_code
_entity_poly.pdbx_strand_id
1 'polypeptide(L)'
;MLSLLRVLNDPARGSFLDALVEVRKRLADPRPSLSWESQTLAALAEGILERLAAAGIRPLLPIGQALSLTARQLARRFDYHGSPFLPSERRKRVVVASPGWAVGKRMVIRPTVREEDSA
;
A
#
# COMPACT_ATOMS: atom_id res chain seq x y z
N MET A 1 10.65 17.02 -0.80
CA MET A 1 10.01 15.92 -0.03
C MET A 1 8.92 15.20 -0.84
N LEU A 2 7.90 15.90 -1.35
CA LEU A 2 6.84 15.26 -2.16
C LEU A 2 7.35 14.61 -3.46
N SER A 3 8.35 15.22 -4.12
CA SER A 3 9.02 14.66 -5.30
C SER A 3 9.73 13.34 -4.99
N LEU A 4 10.46 13.27 -3.88
CA LEU A 4 11.16 12.07 -3.44
C LEU A 4 10.20 10.92 -3.16
N LEU A 5 9.07 11.17 -2.49
CA LEU A 5 8.06 10.12 -2.23
C LEU A 5 7.51 9.51 -3.52
N ARG A 6 7.28 10.33 -4.55
CA ARG A 6 6.84 9.83 -5.85
C ARG A 6 7.91 9.00 -6.55
N VAL A 7 9.18 9.40 -6.46
CA VAL A 7 10.30 8.61 -7.02
C VAL A 7 10.44 7.27 -6.29
N LEU A 8 10.28 7.25 -4.97
CA LEU A 8 10.37 6.03 -4.16
C LEU A 8 9.15 5.09 -4.33
N ASN A 9 8.06 5.57 -4.90
CA ASN A 9 6.85 4.78 -5.15
C ASN A 9 6.42 4.83 -6.62
N ASP A 10 7.40 4.89 -7.52
CA ASP A 10 7.18 4.88 -8.96
C ASP A 10 6.84 3.46 -9.44
N PRO A 11 5.62 3.20 -9.95
CA PRO A 11 5.24 1.87 -10.43
C PRO A 11 6.14 1.33 -11.54
N ALA A 12 6.79 2.20 -12.33
CA ALA A 12 7.69 1.79 -13.40
C ALA A 12 9.07 1.31 -12.88
N ARG A 13 9.45 1.71 -11.66
CA ARG A 13 10.74 1.37 -11.03
C ARG A 13 10.59 0.49 -9.79
N GLY A 14 9.35 0.24 -9.37
CA GLY A 14 9.01 -0.50 -8.17
C GLY A 14 8.62 0.42 -7.01
N SER A 15 7.79 -0.12 -6.12
CA SER A 15 7.30 0.60 -4.95
C SER A 15 8.16 0.30 -3.72
N PHE A 16 9.24 1.05 -3.52
CA PHE A 16 10.15 0.85 -2.38
C PHE A 16 9.41 1.02 -1.04
N LEU A 17 8.55 2.03 -0.94
CA LEU A 17 7.80 2.27 0.30
C LEU A 17 6.82 1.14 0.60
N ASP A 18 6.19 0.56 -0.42
CA ASP A 18 5.30 -0.58 -0.26
C ASP A 18 6.09 -1.83 0.19
N ALA A 19 7.31 -2.01 -0.34
CA ALA A 19 8.21 -3.09 0.10
C ALA A 19 8.59 -2.95 1.58
N LEU A 20 8.84 -1.74 2.07
CA LEU A 20 9.08 -1.52 3.51
C LEU A 20 7.88 -1.92 4.37
N VAL A 21 6.66 -1.56 3.92
CA VAL A 21 5.42 -1.92 4.63
C VAL A 21 5.21 -3.44 4.65
N GLU A 22 5.47 -4.12 3.53
CA GLU A 22 5.37 -5.57 3.42
C GLU A 22 6.42 -6.28 4.28
N VAL A 23 7.65 -5.79 4.31
CA VAL A 23 8.71 -6.30 5.20
C VAL A 23 8.26 -6.19 6.65
N ARG A 24 7.79 -5.02 7.10
CA ARG A 24 7.25 -4.86 8.46
C ARG A 24 6.12 -5.85 8.77
N LYS A 25 5.18 -6.04 7.84
CA LYS A 25 4.06 -6.98 8.03
C LYS A 25 4.56 -8.42 8.23
N ARG A 26 5.55 -8.86 7.43
CA ARG A 26 6.14 -10.20 7.54
C ARG A 26 6.95 -10.40 8.82
N LEU A 27 7.45 -9.33 9.42
CA LEU A 27 8.22 -9.35 10.66
C LEU A 27 7.35 -9.36 11.92
N ALA A 28 6.14 -8.79 11.83
CA ALA A 28 5.14 -8.93 12.87
C ALA A 28 4.61 -10.37 13.00
N ASP A 29 4.82 -11.20 11.99
CA ASP A 29 4.51 -12.63 12.00
C ASP A 29 5.62 -13.37 12.78
N PRO A 30 5.34 -14.03 13.91
CA PRO A 30 6.34 -14.68 14.75
C PRO A 30 6.84 -15.96 14.07
N ARG A 31 7.68 -15.80 13.05
CA ARG A 31 8.32 -16.93 12.38
C ARG A 31 9.63 -17.30 13.08
N PRO A 32 9.89 -18.59 13.29
CA PRO A 32 11.16 -19.02 13.83
C PRO A 32 12.27 -18.79 12.78
N SER A 33 13.39 -18.23 13.22
CA SER A 33 14.67 -18.09 12.49
C SER A 33 14.68 -17.22 11.23
N LEU A 34 14.70 -15.89 11.41
CA LEU A 34 15.25 -15.00 10.39
C LEU A 34 16.78 -14.95 10.52
N SER A 35 17.51 -14.99 9.42
CA SER A 35 18.97 -14.79 9.43
C SER A 35 19.33 -13.40 9.98
N TRP A 36 20.57 -13.20 10.41
CA TRP A 36 21.01 -11.90 10.95
C TRP A 36 20.86 -10.77 9.91
N GLU A 37 21.07 -11.07 8.62
CA GLU A 37 20.87 -10.13 7.52
C GLU A 37 19.40 -9.72 7.43
N SER A 38 18.50 -10.70 7.54
CA SER A 38 17.06 -10.47 7.48
C SER A 38 16.57 -9.64 8.67
N GLN A 39 17.11 -9.88 9.86
CA GLN A 39 16.85 -9.08 11.06
C GLN A 39 17.41 -7.65 10.95
N THR A 40 18.56 -7.49 10.30
CA THR A 40 19.15 -6.16 10.06
C THR A 40 18.30 -5.36 9.08
N LEU A 41 17.92 -5.96 7.96
CA LEU A 41 17.04 -5.33 6.97
C LEU A 41 15.69 -4.96 7.58
N ALA A 42 15.17 -5.82 8.46
CA ALA A 42 13.96 -5.58 9.24
C ALA A 42 14.05 -4.35 10.13
N ALA A 43 15.10 -4.26 10.94
CA ALA A 43 15.33 -3.11 11.82
C ALA A 43 15.49 -1.81 11.02
N LEU A 44 16.17 -1.86 9.87
CA LEU A 44 16.30 -0.72 8.96
C LEU A 44 14.94 -0.32 8.38
N ALA A 45 14.11 -1.28 7.95
CA ALA A 45 12.79 -0.99 7.41
C ALA A 45 11.88 -0.34 8.46
N GLU A 46 11.88 -0.84 9.69
CA GLU A 46 11.12 -0.27 10.79
C GLU A 46 11.58 1.17 11.09
N GLY A 47 12.89 1.37 11.24
CA GLY A 47 13.45 2.70 11.51
C GLY A 47 13.18 3.72 10.40
N ILE A 48 13.16 3.30 9.13
CA ILE A 48 12.75 4.17 8.01
C ILE A 48 11.26 4.51 8.13
N LEU A 49 10.39 3.53 8.37
CA LEU A 49 8.95 3.74 8.50
C LEU A 49 8.62 4.65 9.69
N GLU A 50 9.32 4.49 10.83
CA GLU A 50 9.19 5.35 12.01
C GLU A 50 9.62 6.79 11.72
N ARG A 51 10.71 7.00 10.97
CA ARG A 51 11.18 8.34 10.59
C ARG A 51 10.23 9.02 9.59
N LEU A 52 9.76 8.27 8.59
CA LEU A 52 8.68 8.74 7.71
C LEU A 52 7.46 9.12 8.56
N ALA A 53 7.18 8.31 9.58
CA ALA A 53 6.10 8.56 10.49
C ALA A 53 6.31 9.85 11.32
N ALA A 54 7.49 10.08 11.89
CA ALA A 54 7.80 11.32 12.58
C ALA A 54 7.65 12.55 11.66
N ALA A 55 7.94 12.41 10.36
CA ALA A 55 7.74 13.44 9.34
C ALA A 55 6.29 13.60 8.85
N GLY A 56 5.32 12.91 9.47
CA GLY A 56 3.90 12.99 9.09
C GLY A 56 3.54 12.22 7.82
N ILE A 57 4.43 11.35 7.34
CA ILE A 57 4.21 10.51 6.16
C ILE A 57 3.63 9.18 6.64
N ARG A 58 2.50 8.73 6.09
CA ARG A 58 1.84 7.46 6.48
C ARG A 58 1.24 6.73 5.28
N PRO A 59 1.21 5.39 5.31
CA PRO A 59 0.36 4.63 4.41
C PRO A 59 -1.11 4.94 4.69
N LEU A 60 -1.96 4.93 3.65
CA LEU A 60 -3.39 5.20 3.81
C LEU A 60 -4.21 3.96 4.16
N LEU A 61 -3.85 2.81 3.60
CA LEU A 61 -4.56 1.54 3.77
C LEU A 61 -3.58 0.39 3.99
N PRO A 62 -3.95 -0.68 4.72
CA PRO A 62 -3.15 -1.90 4.81
C PRO A 62 -3.13 -2.68 3.50
N ILE A 63 -1.95 -3.17 3.10
CA ILE A 63 -1.80 -4.09 1.94
C ILE A 63 -2.51 -5.43 2.25
N GLY A 64 -3.30 -5.89 1.29
CA GLY A 64 -4.13 -7.08 1.41
C GLY A 64 -5.49 -6.85 2.06
N GLN A 65 -5.84 -5.62 2.45
CA GLN A 65 -7.17 -5.33 2.95
C GLN A 65 -8.22 -5.51 1.84
N ALA A 66 -9.24 -6.33 2.09
CA ALA A 66 -10.41 -6.44 1.23
C ALA A 66 -11.37 -5.26 1.47
N LEU A 67 -11.86 -4.67 0.38
CA LEU A 67 -12.78 -3.53 0.38
C LEU A 67 -13.95 -3.81 -0.57
N SER A 68 -15.14 -3.31 -0.22
CA SER A 68 -16.30 -3.31 -1.11
C SER A 68 -16.61 -1.87 -1.52
N LEU A 69 -16.30 -1.53 -2.77
CA LEU A 69 -16.29 -0.14 -3.27
C LEU A 69 -17.25 0.07 -4.44
N THR A 70 -17.88 1.24 -4.47
CA THR A 70 -18.68 1.71 -5.61
C THR A 70 -17.78 2.28 -6.73
N ALA A 71 -18.31 2.36 -7.96
CA ALA A 71 -17.61 2.98 -9.08
C ALA A 71 -17.13 4.41 -8.78
N ARG A 72 -17.94 5.20 -8.08
CA ARG A 72 -17.58 6.57 -7.66
C ARG A 72 -16.40 6.58 -6.69
N GLN A 73 -16.34 5.63 -5.75
CA GLN A 73 -15.23 5.53 -4.81
C GLN A 73 -13.93 5.14 -5.51
N LEU A 74 -13.98 4.12 -6.39
CA LEU A 74 -12.83 3.69 -7.18
C LEU A 74 -12.29 4.85 -8.03
N ALA A 75 -13.14 5.48 -8.83
CA ALA A 75 -12.72 6.56 -9.74
C ALA A 75 -12.12 7.79 -9.02
N ARG A 76 -12.55 8.09 -7.79
CA ARG A 76 -12.11 9.30 -7.06
C ARG A 76 -10.89 9.09 -6.18
N ARG A 77 -10.69 7.88 -5.66
CA ARG A 77 -9.78 7.65 -4.53
C ARG A 77 -8.72 6.61 -4.81
N PHE A 78 -8.83 5.83 -5.88
CA PHE A 78 -7.97 4.67 -6.12
C PHE A 78 -7.47 4.63 -7.56
N ASP A 79 -6.31 4.03 -7.75
CA ASP A 79 -5.91 3.50 -9.04
C ASP A 79 -6.38 2.05 -9.10
N TYR A 80 -7.39 1.80 -9.93
CA TYR A 80 -8.14 0.55 -9.98
C TYR A 80 -7.69 -0.32 -11.16
N HIS A 81 -7.39 -1.58 -10.89
CA HIS A 81 -7.08 -2.59 -11.90
C HIS A 81 -8.10 -3.72 -11.84
N GLY A 82 -8.90 -3.83 -12.88
CA GLY A 82 -9.94 -4.84 -13.01
C GLY A 82 -10.90 -4.48 -14.13
N SER A 83 -11.97 -5.26 -14.24
CA SER A 83 -13.01 -5.06 -15.24
C SER A 83 -13.85 -3.80 -14.98
N PRO A 84 -14.47 -3.19 -15.99
CA PRO A 84 -15.46 -2.12 -15.81
C PRO A 84 -16.67 -2.60 -14.98
N PHE A 85 -17.38 -1.67 -14.35
CA PHE A 85 -18.66 -1.98 -13.70
C PHE A 85 -19.72 -2.36 -14.73
N LEU A 86 -20.46 -3.43 -14.46
CA LEU A 86 -21.69 -3.73 -15.20
C LEU A 86 -22.82 -2.79 -14.76
N PRO A 87 -23.83 -2.50 -15.62
CA PRO A 87 -24.94 -1.62 -15.25
C PRO A 87 -25.72 -2.07 -14.00
N SER A 88 -25.80 -3.39 -13.77
CA SER A 88 -26.46 -3.99 -12.61
C SER A 88 -25.58 -4.02 -11.36
N GLU A 89 -24.28 -3.79 -11.51
CA GLU A 89 -23.30 -3.94 -10.44
C GLU A 89 -23.15 -2.64 -9.65
N ARG A 90 -23.50 -2.68 -8.36
CA ARG A 90 -23.42 -1.49 -7.50
C ARG A 90 -22.06 -1.34 -6.83
N ARG A 91 -21.38 -2.45 -6.55
CA ARG A 91 -20.13 -2.51 -5.80
C ARG A 91 -19.25 -3.66 -6.28
N LYS A 92 -17.94 -3.45 -6.21
CA LYS A 92 -16.91 -4.46 -6.46
C LYS A 92 -16.14 -4.79 -5.20
N ARG A 93 -15.82 -6.07 -5.06
CA ARG A 93 -14.83 -6.53 -4.07
C ARG A 93 -13.44 -6.36 -4.67
N VAL A 94 -12.59 -5.67 -3.93
CA VAL A 94 -11.22 -5.38 -4.34
C VAL A 94 -10.28 -5.59 -3.17
N VAL A 95 -9.02 -5.88 -3.48
CA VAL A 95 -7.95 -6.02 -2.50
C VAL A 95 -6.94 -4.89 -2.70
N VAL A 96 -6.49 -4.29 -1.60
CA VAL A 96 -5.43 -3.26 -1.61
C VAL A 96 -4.11 -3.89 -2.03
N ALA A 97 -3.62 -3.52 -3.21
CA ALA A 97 -2.33 -3.96 -3.75
C ALA A 97 -1.20 -2.98 -3.40
N SER A 98 -1.51 -1.67 -3.31
CA SER A 98 -0.60 -0.64 -2.83
C SER A 98 -1.33 0.24 -1.82
N PRO A 99 -0.73 0.55 -0.66
CA PRO A 99 -1.38 1.24 0.44
C PRO A 99 -1.76 2.68 0.11
N GLY A 100 -1.11 3.30 -0.88
CA GLY A 100 -1.12 4.75 -1.06
C GLY A 100 -0.45 5.48 0.10
N TRP A 101 -0.16 6.77 -0.08
CA TRP A 101 0.62 7.53 0.90
C TRP A 101 0.08 8.94 1.08
N ALA A 102 0.07 9.39 2.34
CA ALA A 102 -0.30 10.74 2.72
C ALA A 102 0.82 11.45 3.48
N VAL A 103 0.83 12.77 3.38
CA VAL A 103 1.66 13.68 4.19
C VAL A 103 0.72 14.59 4.97
N GLY A 104 0.70 14.43 6.30
CA GLY A 104 -0.34 15.00 7.14
C GLY A 104 -1.73 14.53 6.70
N LYS A 105 -2.63 15.46 6.37
CA LYS A 105 -3.99 15.17 5.90
C LYS A 105 -4.11 15.03 4.38
N ARG A 106 -3.01 15.25 3.63
CA ARG A 106 -3.04 15.29 2.17
C ARG A 106 -2.58 13.96 1.58
N MET A 107 -3.43 13.33 0.78
CA MET A 107 -3.04 12.20 -0.07
C MET A 107 -2.10 12.68 -1.18
N VAL A 108 -0.95 12.01 -1.31
CA VAL A 108 0.10 12.35 -2.29
C VAL A 108 0.25 11.25 -3.33
N ILE A 109 0.07 10.00 -2.91
CA ILE A 109 0.05 8.81 -3.77
C ILE A 109 -1.28 8.11 -3.53
N ARG A 110 -2.02 7.82 -4.61
CA ARG A 110 -3.29 7.10 -4.50
C ARG A 110 -3.01 5.63 -4.17
N PRO A 111 -3.85 4.98 -3.36
CA PRO A 111 -3.79 3.54 -3.19
C PRO A 111 -4.16 2.83 -4.50
N THR A 112 -3.53 1.70 -4.74
CA THR A 112 -3.86 0.81 -5.86
C THR A 112 -4.68 -0.35 -5.32
N VAL A 113 -5.80 -0.65 -5.98
CA VAL A 113 -6.65 -1.80 -5.65
C VAL A 113 -6.89 -2.66 -6.88
N ARG A 114 -6.97 -3.96 -6.68
CA ARG A 114 -7.24 -4.96 -7.72
C ARG A 114 -8.55 -5.67 -7.42
N GLU A 115 -9.31 -6.06 -8.43
CA GLU A 115 -10.45 -6.97 -8.19
C GLU A 115 -9.98 -8.21 -7.44
N GLU A 116 -10.79 -8.65 -6.49
CA GLU A 116 -10.58 -9.95 -5.85
C GLU A 116 -10.94 -11.02 -6.88
N ASP A 117 -9.97 -11.85 -7.28
CA ASP A 117 -10.26 -12.99 -8.14
C ASP A 117 -11.36 -13.83 -7.48
N SER A 118 -12.46 -14.03 -8.20
CA SER A 118 -13.51 -14.96 -7.75
C SER A 118 -12.92 -16.36 -7.90
N ALA A 119 -12.37 -16.89 -6.80
CA ALA A 119 -12.00 -18.30 -6.70
C ALA A 119 -13.21 -19.21 -6.99
#